data_AF-A0A1G4ITP1-F1
#
_entry.id   AF-A0A1G4ITP1-F1
#
_cell.length_a   1.000
_cell.length_b   1.000
_cell.length_c   1.000
_cell.angle_alpha   90.00
_cell.angle_beta   90.00
_cell.angle_gamma   90.00
#
_symmetry.space_group_name_H-M   'P 1'
#
loop_
_entity.id
_entity.type
_entity.pdbx_description
1 polymer ?
#
loop_
_entity_poly.entity_id
_entity_poly.type
_entity_poly.pdbx_seq_one_letter_code
_entity_poly.pdbx_strand_id
1 'polypeptide(L)'
;MVARLCRVLPGKSSFIRRYAVQSSNSGSESSQEHPWPKNSHPTPYEIFGLPPGQVEPRHLKKKYHAMAKIYHPDISSGINVMQDNTTESHHSYRIDESALLSPQDRLSRFQVMNEAYELLKDSRKKSAYDRFRTGWLYAPASVRNAAYTSAAATAHGYHNNHNYEYWNAGTWEDVNRMHDSDPDKKLSLWVVIAWICGLVVCVQCTALLTRIEETLTKGHLSHDETENDLIQAYVNYGLDTDKWSRLRRFLWFRTYGMYKSKDDLDREAQKNEKIVQELKSKELSR
;
A
#
# COMPACT_ATOMS: atom_id res chain seq x y z
N MET A 1 29.50 14.26 -69.92
CA MET A 1 28.12 13.81 -69.59
C MET A 1 28.06 13.51 -68.11
N VAL A 2 27.52 14.43 -67.31
CA VAL A 2 27.35 14.27 -65.86
C VAL A 2 25.86 14.19 -65.60
N ALA A 3 25.37 13.00 -65.24
CA ALA A 3 23.99 12.79 -64.82
C ALA A 3 23.97 12.51 -63.31
N ARG A 4 23.43 13.47 -62.54
CA ARG A 4 23.12 13.31 -61.12
C ARG A 4 21.81 12.54 -60.98
N LEU A 5 21.82 11.39 -60.31
CA LEU A 5 20.61 10.69 -59.88
C LEU A 5 20.28 11.07 -58.43
N CYS A 6 19.20 11.82 -58.24
CA CYS A 6 18.61 12.12 -56.94
C CYS A 6 18.01 10.84 -56.31
N ARG A 7 18.40 10.53 -55.07
CA ARG A 7 17.71 9.51 -54.24
C ARG A 7 16.53 10.14 -53.52
N VAL A 8 15.33 9.60 -53.75
CA VAL A 8 14.10 9.88 -52.99
C VAL A 8 14.08 8.98 -51.76
N LEU A 9 13.82 9.55 -50.58
CA LEU A 9 13.63 8.79 -49.33
C LEU A 9 12.14 8.35 -49.21
N PRO A 10 11.86 7.11 -48.78
CA PRO A 10 10.48 6.66 -48.57
C PRO A 10 9.86 7.26 -47.31
N GLY A 11 8.60 7.68 -47.43
CA GLY A 11 7.79 8.31 -46.39
C GLY A 11 7.45 7.36 -45.23
N LYS A 12 7.35 7.95 -44.03
CA LYS A 12 7.01 7.28 -42.77
C LYS A 12 5.55 6.80 -42.82
N SER A 13 5.35 5.47 -42.81
CA SER A 13 4.04 4.86 -42.59
C SER A 13 3.67 4.96 -41.11
N SER A 14 2.63 5.72 -40.81
CA SER A 14 1.99 5.74 -39.50
C SER A 14 1.13 4.49 -39.33
N PHE A 15 1.69 3.47 -38.68
CA PHE A 15 0.91 2.31 -38.25
C PHE A 15 -0.03 2.71 -37.11
N ILE A 16 -1.31 2.90 -37.45
CA ILE A 16 -2.41 2.99 -36.48
C ILE A 16 -2.53 1.61 -35.81
N ARG A 17 -2.19 1.52 -34.52
CA ARG A 17 -2.48 0.34 -33.71
C ARG A 17 -3.99 0.21 -33.57
N ARG A 18 -4.56 -0.81 -34.20
CA ARG A 18 -5.93 -1.28 -33.91
C ARG A 18 -5.86 -2.20 -32.70
N TYR A 19 -6.62 -1.89 -31.66
CA TYR A 19 -6.87 -2.81 -30.54
C TYR A 19 -7.73 -3.98 -31.04
N ALA A 20 -7.55 -5.15 -30.42
CA ALA A 20 -8.28 -6.36 -30.76
C ALA A 20 -9.74 -6.26 -30.28
N VAL A 21 -10.68 -6.21 -31.22
CA VAL A 21 -12.09 -6.52 -30.97
C VAL A 21 -12.26 -8.02 -31.20
N GLN A 22 -12.68 -8.76 -30.17
CA GLN A 22 -13.02 -10.16 -30.29
C GLN A 22 -14.26 -10.27 -31.18
N SER A 23 -14.11 -10.89 -32.35
CA SER A 23 -15.27 -11.29 -33.14
C SER A 23 -16.02 -12.38 -32.38
N SER A 24 -17.24 -12.08 -31.98
CA SER A 24 -18.24 -13.06 -31.56
C SER A 24 -18.60 -13.92 -32.77
N ASN A 25 -17.75 -14.89 -33.10
CA ASN A 25 -18.08 -15.89 -34.10
C ASN A 25 -19.04 -16.88 -33.46
N SER A 26 -20.33 -16.56 -33.52
CA SER A 26 -21.44 -17.50 -33.32
C SER A 26 -21.49 -18.48 -34.49
N GLY A 27 -20.41 -19.25 -34.66
CA GLY A 27 -20.40 -20.46 -35.47
C GLY A 27 -20.77 -21.59 -34.55
N SER A 28 -21.96 -22.15 -34.75
CA SER A 28 -22.43 -23.38 -34.14
C SER A 28 -21.56 -24.57 -34.55
N GLU A 29 -20.33 -24.63 -34.04
CA GLU A 29 -19.69 -25.92 -33.79
C GLU A 29 -20.39 -26.47 -32.56
N SER A 30 -21.16 -27.53 -32.76
CA SER A 30 -21.75 -28.35 -31.70
C SER A 30 -20.64 -28.70 -30.71
N SER A 31 -20.54 -27.90 -29.66
CA SER A 31 -19.67 -28.14 -28.53
C SER A 31 -20.12 -29.48 -28.01
N GLN A 32 -19.29 -30.52 -28.18
CA GLN A 32 -19.56 -31.80 -27.57
C GLN A 32 -19.77 -31.52 -26.09
N GLU A 33 -21.03 -31.61 -25.67
CA GLU A 33 -21.44 -31.45 -24.30
C GLU A 33 -20.58 -32.43 -23.52
N HIS A 34 -19.65 -31.90 -22.73
CA HIS A 34 -18.96 -32.74 -21.77
C HIS A 34 -19.89 -32.81 -20.57
N PRO A 35 -20.64 -33.93 -20.41
CA PRO A 35 -21.55 -34.06 -19.29
C PRO A 35 -20.69 -33.99 -18.03
N TRP A 36 -20.99 -33.03 -17.17
CA TRP A 36 -20.36 -32.98 -15.87
C TRP A 36 -20.73 -34.25 -15.09
N PRO A 37 -19.80 -34.85 -14.33
CA PRO A 37 -20.09 -36.03 -13.53
C PRO A 37 -21.33 -35.85 -12.63
N LYS A 38 -22.22 -36.86 -12.63
CA LYS A 38 -23.47 -36.85 -11.83
C LYS A 38 -23.25 -37.23 -10.36
N ASN A 39 -22.09 -37.80 -10.07
CA ASN A 39 -21.69 -38.24 -8.75
C ASN A 39 -21.21 -37.07 -7.88
N SER A 40 -21.59 -37.10 -6.60
CA SER A 40 -21.30 -36.04 -5.63
C SER A 40 -19.80 -35.87 -5.32
N HIS A 41 -18.99 -36.90 -5.58
CA HIS A 41 -17.54 -36.90 -5.38
C HIS A 41 -16.83 -37.41 -6.64
N PRO A 42 -16.69 -36.57 -7.68
CA PRO A 42 -16.11 -37.00 -8.94
C PRO A 42 -14.61 -37.29 -8.79
N THR A 43 -14.12 -38.27 -9.53
CA THR A 43 -12.68 -38.53 -9.58
C THR A 43 -11.99 -37.57 -10.58
N PRO A 44 -10.69 -37.28 -10.41
CA PRO A 44 -9.93 -36.45 -11.36
C PRO A 44 -10.04 -36.95 -12.80
N TYR A 45 -10.08 -38.27 -12.98
CA TYR A 45 -10.21 -38.93 -14.27
C TYR A 45 -11.60 -38.73 -14.89
N GLU A 46 -12.63 -38.85 -14.06
CA GLU A 46 -14.02 -38.76 -14.47
C GLU A 46 -14.44 -37.34 -14.85
N ILE A 47 -13.86 -36.32 -14.19
CA ILE A 47 -14.05 -34.91 -14.56
C ILE A 47 -13.68 -34.68 -16.02
N PHE A 48 -12.58 -35.27 -16.50
CA PHE A 48 -12.14 -35.15 -17.89
C PHE A 48 -12.69 -36.23 -18.83
N GLY A 49 -13.43 -37.21 -18.29
CA GLY A 49 -13.92 -38.38 -19.03
C GLY A 49 -12.79 -39.27 -19.55
N LEU A 50 -11.70 -39.41 -18.78
CA LEU A 50 -10.53 -40.22 -19.15
C LEU A 50 -10.52 -41.55 -18.39
N PRO A 51 -10.05 -42.65 -19.03
CA PRO A 51 -9.85 -43.90 -18.31
C PRO A 51 -8.73 -43.75 -17.26
N PRO A 52 -8.86 -44.37 -16.08
CA PRO A 52 -7.80 -44.38 -15.09
C PRO A 52 -6.56 -45.11 -15.62
N GLY A 53 -5.36 -44.59 -15.32
CA GLY A 53 -4.08 -45.21 -15.70
C GLY A 53 -3.45 -44.61 -16.97
N GLN A 54 -4.14 -44.61 -18.11
CA GLN A 54 -3.59 -44.10 -19.38
C GLN A 54 -4.03 -42.66 -19.64
N VAL A 55 -3.27 -41.69 -19.11
CA VAL A 55 -3.50 -40.27 -19.36
C VAL A 55 -2.37 -39.72 -20.23
N GLU A 56 -2.70 -39.44 -21.49
CA GLU A 56 -1.83 -38.72 -22.41
C GLU A 56 -1.88 -37.21 -22.09
N PRO A 57 -0.73 -36.56 -21.82
CA PRO A 57 -0.71 -35.15 -21.39
C PRO A 57 -1.29 -34.21 -22.45
N ARG A 58 -1.13 -34.54 -23.73
CA ARG A 58 -1.72 -33.79 -24.85
C ARG A 58 -3.25 -33.84 -24.83
N HIS A 59 -3.82 -35.01 -24.53
CA HIS A 59 -5.26 -35.20 -24.50
C HIS A 59 -5.87 -34.55 -23.26
N LEU A 60 -5.22 -34.68 -22.11
CA LEU A 60 -5.59 -34.00 -20.87
C LEU A 60 -5.62 -32.47 -21.07
N LYS A 61 -4.56 -31.90 -21.64
CA LYS A 61 -4.50 -30.46 -21.93
C LYS A 61 -5.61 -30.00 -22.87
N LYS A 62 -5.91 -30.79 -23.92
CA LYS A 62 -7.01 -30.47 -24.86
C LYS A 62 -8.37 -30.43 -24.15
N LYS A 63 -8.64 -31.42 -23.29
CA LYS A 63 -9.88 -31.51 -22.50
C LYS A 63 -9.99 -30.36 -21.50
N TYR A 64 -8.91 -30.08 -20.77
CA TYR A 64 -8.83 -28.95 -19.84
C TYR A 64 -9.15 -27.62 -20.54
N HIS A 65 -8.51 -27.32 -21.68
CA HIS A 65 -8.80 -26.08 -22.40
C HIS A 65 -10.24 -26.01 -22.94
N ALA A 66 -10.83 -27.14 -23.35
CA ALA A 66 -12.22 -27.17 -23.77
C ALA A 66 -13.19 -26.86 -22.62
N MET A 67 -12.96 -27.44 -21.44
CA MET A 67 -13.77 -27.20 -20.25
C MET A 67 -13.53 -25.81 -19.65
N ALA A 68 -12.29 -25.30 -19.65
CA ALA A 68 -11.97 -23.95 -19.20
C ALA A 68 -12.73 -22.90 -20.01
N LYS A 69 -12.89 -23.08 -21.34
CA LYS A 69 -13.71 -22.16 -22.15
C LYS A 69 -15.17 -22.09 -21.70
N ILE A 70 -15.70 -23.18 -21.14
CA ILE A 70 -17.10 -23.29 -20.71
C ILE A 70 -17.29 -22.76 -19.28
N TYR A 71 -16.35 -23.05 -18.37
CA TYR A 71 -16.52 -22.80 -16.93
C TYR A 71 -15.73 -21.58 -16.39
N HIS A 72 -14.89 -20.93 -17.20
CA HIS A 72 -14.11 -19.77 -16.73
C HIS A 72 -15.01 -18.57 -16.39
N PRO A 73 -14.79 -17.88 -15.25
CA PRO A 73 -15.64 -16.77 -14.81
C PRO A 73 -15.71 -15.62 -15.83
N ASP A 74 -14.59 -15.29 -16.49
CA ASP A 74 -14.55 -14.19 -17.46
C ASP A 74 -15.20 -14.50 -18.82
N ILE A 75 -15.19 -15.77 -19.25
CA ILE A 75 -15.58 -16.18 -20.62
C ILE A 75 -17.02 -16.69 -20.64
N SER A 76 -17.50 -17.26 -19.54
CA SER A 76 -18.79 -17.92 -19.45
C SER A 76 -19.98 -16.98 -19.19
N SER A 77 -19.75 -15.67 -19.04
CA SER A 77 -20.79 -14.67 -18.77
C SER A 77 -21.89 -14.60 -19.85
N GLY A 78 -21.58 -15.00 -21.09
CA GLY A 78 -22.55 -15.14 -22.20
C GLY A 78 -22.92 -16.57 -22.57
N ILE A 79 -22.39 -17.59 -21.87
CA ILE A 79 -22.65 -19.00 -22.16
C ILE A 79 -23.68 -19.54 -21.17
N ASN A 80 -24.87 -19.85 -21.68
CA ASN A 80 -25.95 -20.49 -20.92
C ASN A 80 -25.66 -21.99 -20.82
N VAL A 81 -24.95 -22.41 -19.76
CA VAL A 81 -24.74 -23.83 -19.46
C VAL A 81 -25.96 -24.33 -18.71
N MET A 82 -26.65 -25.34 -19.26
CA MET A 82 -27.79 -25.98 -18.61
C MET A 82 -27.34 -26.95 -17.51
N GLN A 83 -28.08 -27.00 -16.41
CA GLN A 83 -27.93 -27.99 -15.35
C GLN A 83 -28.62 -29.30 -15.78
N ASP A 84 -27.87 -30.40 -15.79
CA ASP A 84 -28.31 -31.72 -16.31
C ASP A 84 -29.34 -32.45 -15.43
N ASN A 85 -30.14 -31.72 -14.63
CA ASN A 85 -31.17 -32.28 -13.76
C ASN A 85 -32.58 -32.31 -14.39
N THR A 86 -32.77 -31.77 -15.59
CA THR A 86 -34.07 -31.82 -16.28
C THR A 86 -34.14 -33.06 -17.17
N THR A 87 -34.78 -34.10 -16.65
CA THR A 87 -35.31 -35.22 -17.43
C THR A 87 -36.06 -34.71 -18.67
N GLU A 88 -35.75 -35.31 -19.80
CA GLU A 88 -36.26 -35.05 -21.15
C GLU A 88 -37.71 -34.55 -21.23
N SER A 89 -37.92 -33.35 -21.78
CA SER A 89 -39.20 -32.96 -22.36
C SER A 89 -38.96 -32.27 -23.70
N HIS A 90 -39.21 -33.00 -24.78
CA HIS A 90 -38.87 -32.65 -26.16
C HIS A 90 -39.69 -31.51 -26.80
N HIS A 91 -40.53 -30.77 -26.07
CA HIS A 91 -41.29 -29.66 -26.64
C HIS A 91 -41.62 -28.58 -25.58
N SER A 92 -40.80 -27.53 -25.51
CA SER A 92 -41.23 -26.12 -25.40
C SER A 92 -40.02 -25.23 -25.09
N TYR A 93 -39.82 -24.21 -25.91
CA TYR A 93 -38.80 -23.18 -25.70
C TYR A 93 -39.30 -22.21 -24.62
N ARG A 94 -39.09 -22.57 -23.35
CA ARG A 94 -39.09 -21.63 -22.21
C ARG A 94 -37.87 -22.00 -21.37
N ILE A 95 -36.83 -21.18 -21.46
CA ILE A 95 -35.65 -21.31 -20.60
C ILE A 95 -36.09 -20.90 -19.20
N ASP A 96 -36.24 -21.87 -18.30
CA ASP A 96 -36.46 -21.58 -16.89
C ASP A 96 -35.11 -21.18 -16.28
N GLU A 97 -35.07 -20.02 -15.63
CA GLU A 97 -33.84 -19.38 -15.10
C GLU A 97 -33.14 -20.24 -14.02
N SER A 98 -33.90 -21.18 -13.44
CA SER A 98 -33.46 -22.21 -12.49
C SER A 98 -32.58 -23.32 -13.09
N ALA A 99 -32.62 -23.51 -14.42
CA ALA A 99 -31.83 -24.51 -15.14
C ALA A 99 -30.49 -23.96 -15.65
N LEU A 100 -30.23 -22.66 -15.51
CA LEU A 100 -28.96 -22.05 -15.83
C LEU A 100 -28.01 -22.24 -14.64
N LEU A 101 -26.83 -22.82 -14.86
CA LEU A 101 -25.83 -22.93 -13.80
C LEU A 101 -25.58 -21.55 -13.19
N SER A 102 -25.75 -21.43 -11.87
CA SER A 102 -25.38 -20.23 -11.11
C SER A 102 -23.90 -19.90 -11.37
N PRO A 103 -23.51 -18.61 -11.42
CA PRO A 103 -22.11 -18.21 -11.57
C PRO A 103 -21.21 -18.84 -10.49
N GLN A 104 -21.73 -19.05 -9.28
CA GLN A 104 -21.01 -19.71 -8.19
C GLN A 104 -20.77 -21.20 -8.47
N ASP A 105 -21.71 -21.89 -9.11
CA ASP A 105 -21.56 -23.30 -9.47
C ASP A 105 -20.55 -23.49 -10.61
N ARG A 106 -20.46 -22.52 -11.52
CA ARG A 106 -19.44 -22.55 -12.59
C ARG A 106 -18.05 -22.39 -12.00
N LEU A 107 -17.91 -21.45 -11.07
CA LEU A 107 -16.66 -21.20 -10.35
C LEU A 107 -16.21 -22.45 -9.56
N SER A 108 -17.13 -23.10 -8.83
CA SER A 108 -16.79 -24.31 -8.08
C SER A 108 -16.37 -25.46 -8.99
N ARG A 109 -17.06 -25.66 -10.13
CA ARG A 109 -16.65 -26.64 -11.16
C ARG A 109 -15.30 -26.31 -11.78
N PHE A 110 -15.02 -25.04 -12.02
CA PHE A 110 -13.74 -24.58 -12.54
C PHE A 110 -12.58 -24.86 -11.56
N GLN A 111 -12.78 -24.59 -10.27
CA GLN A 111 -11.80 -24.91 -9.22
C GLN A 111 -11.53 -26.42 -9.15
N VAL A 112 -12.59 -27.24 -9.13
CA VAL A 112 -12.49 -28.71 -9.12
C VAL A 112 -11.72 -29.21 -10.36
N MET A 113 -12.01 -28.66 -11.53
CA MET A 113 -11.32 -29.00 -12.77
C MET A 113 -9.83 -28.60 -12.74
N ASN A 114 -9.49 -27.42 -12.22
CA ASN A 114 -8.11 -26.94 -12.14
C ASN A 114 -7.27 -27.83 -11.21
N GLU A 115 -7.81 -28.18 -10.04
CA GLU A 115 -7.21 -29.14 -9.12
C GLU A 115 -6.99 -30.50 -9.78
N ALA A 116 -7.99 -31.01 -10.50
CA ALA A 116 -7.88 -32.29 -11.21
C ALA A 116 -6.79 -32.24 -12.29
N TYR A 117 -6.69 -31.13 -13.01
CA TYR A 117 -5.67 -30.94 -14.05
C TYR A 117 -4.26 -30.94 -13.44
N GLU A 118 -4.03 -30.16 -12.39
CA GLU A 118 -2.71 -30.07 -11.74
C GLU A 118 -2.29 -31.39 -11.10
N LEU A 119 -3.23 -32.16 -10.55
CA LEU A 119 -2.99 -33.51 -10.05
C LEU A 119 -2.53 -34.48 -11.15
N LEU A 120 -3.20 -34.46 -12.31
CA LEU A 120 -2.95 -35.40 -13.41
C LEU A 120 -1.79 -34.98 -14.32
N LYS A 121 -1.46 -33.68 -14.38
CA LYS A 121 -0.37 -33.10 -15.18
C LYS A 121 1.00 -33.56 -14.71
N ASP A 122 1.23 -33.60 -13.39
CA ASP A 122 2.50 -34.03 -12.81
C ASP A 122 2.50 -35.55 -12.59
N SER A 123 3.36 -36.27 -13.30
CA SER A 123 3.48 -37.74 -13.19
C SER A 123 3.71 -38.24 -11.74
N ARG A 124 4.44 -37.47 -10.92
CA ARG A 124 4.65 -37.76 -9.49
C ARG A 124 3.36 -37.63 -8.68
N LYS A 125 2.56 -36.59 -8.92
CA LYS A 125 1.29 -36.38 -8.22
C LYS A 125 0.26 -37.41 -8.65
N LYS A 126 0.19 -37.69 -9.96
CA LYS A 126 -0.63 -38.75 -10.55
C LYS A 126 -0.30 -40.12 -9.93
N SER A 127 0.96 -40.52 -9.91
CA SER A 127 1.36 -41.83 -9.35
C SER A 127 1.10 -41.95 -7.85
N ALA A 128 1.27 -40.87 -7.08
CA ALA A 128 0.90 -40.84 -5.67
C ALA A 128 -0.62 -41.00 -5.49
N TYR A 129 -1.42 -40.32 -6.29
CA TYR A 129 -2.88 -40.48 -6.30
C TYR A 129 -3.31 -41.89 -6.72
N ASP A 130 -2.68 -42.47 -7.74
CA ASP A 130 -3.03 -43.82 -8.21
C ASP A 130 -2.71 -44.89 -7.16
N ARG A 131 -1.59 -44.74 -6.44
CA ARG A 131 -1.13 -45.71 -5.44
C ARG A 131 -1.82 -45.56 -4.08
N PHE A 132 -2.05 -44.33 -3.64
CA PHE A 132 -2.48 -44.04 -2.27
C PHE A 132 -3.79 -43.24 -2.18
N ARG A 133 -4.38 -42.83 -3.30
CA ARG A 133 -5.58 -41.96 -3.37
C ARG A 133 -5.41 -40.65 -2.60
N THR A 134 -4.17 -40.17 -2.49
CA THR A 134 -3.80 -38.96 -1.76
C THR A 134 -3.89 -37.72 -2.63
N GLY A 135 -4.20 -36.57 -2.04
CA GLY A 135 -4.08 -35.27 -2.71
C GLY A 135 -5.30 -34.82 -3.51
N TRP A 136 -6.43 -35.53 -3.40
CA TRP A 136 -7.71 -35.10 -3.98
C TRP A 136 -8.63 -34.55 -2.90
N LEU A 137 -8.86 -33.23 -2.89
CA LEU A 137 -9.65 -32.54 -1.86
C LEU A 137 -11.13 -32.94 -1.88
N TYR A 138 -11.65 -33.27 -3.06
CA TYR A 138 -13.05 -33.59 -3.31
C TYR A 138 -13.39 -35.09 -3.19
N ALA A 139 -12.44 -35.91 -2.72
CA ALA A 139 -12.70 -37.32 -2.40
C ALA A 139 -13.72 -37.47 -1.25
N PRO A 140 -14.46 -38.59 -1.18
CA PRO A 140 -15.34 -38.88 -0.05
C PRO A 140 -14.54 -38.96 1.25
N ALA A 141 -15.14 -38.54 2.37
CA ALA A 141 -14.47 -38.46 3.67
C ALA A 141 -13.83 -39.80 4.12
N SER A 142 -14.43 -40.94 3.77
CA SER A 142 -13.89 -42.27 4.05
C SER A 142 -12.53 -42.52 3.39
N VAL A 143 -12.37 -42.09 2.14
CA VAL A 143 -11.12 -42.24 1.37
C VAL A 143 -10.10 -41.19 1.81
N ARG A 144 -10.53 -39.95 2.10
CA ARG A 144 -9.64 -38.88 2.58
C ARG A 144 -8.98 -39.23 3.91
N ASN A 145 -9.74 -39.79 4.86
CA ASN A 145 -9.21 -40.16 6.17
C ASN A 145 -8.24 -41.36 6.07
N ALA A 146 -8.57 -42.37 5.26
CA ALA A 146 -7.67 -43.49 4.99
C ALA A 146 -6.36 -43.01 4.32
N ALA A 147 -6.48 -42.17 3.30
CA ALA A 147 -5.36 -41.57 2.58
C ALA A 147 -4.50 -40.68 3.50
N TYR A 148 -5.09 -39.96 4.47
CA TYR A 148 -4.36 -39.13 5.43
C TYR A 148 -3.41 -39.97 6.31
N THR A 149 -3.87 -41.13 6.78
CA THR A 149 -3.05 -42.05 7.59
C THR A 149 -1.83 -42.60 6.81
N SER A 150 -2.00 -42.92 5.52
CA SER A 150 -0.90 -43.38 4.64
C SER A 150 -0.05 -42.24 4.08
N ALA A 151 -0.65 -41.07 3.86
CA ALA A 151 0.02 -39.88 3.37
C ALA A 151 0.90 -39.26 4.45
N ALA A 152 0.48 -39.22 5.72
CA ALA A 152 1.30 -38.65 6.80
C ALA A 152 2.67 -39.33 6.93
N ALA A 153 2.77 -40.61 6.57
CA ALA A 153 4.04 -41.36 6.54
C ALA A 153 4.91 -41.10 5.29
N THR A 154 4.35 -40.56 4.20
CA THR A 154 5.03 -40.45 2.89
C THR A 154 4.98 -39.05 2.27
N ALA A 155 4.22 -38.12 2.83
CA ALA A 155 3.90 -36.82 2.27
C ALA A 155 4.63 -35.70 3.02
N HIS A 156 5.96 -35.76 3.02
CA HIS A 156 6.75 -34.56 3.25
C HIS A 156 6.52 -33.60 2.06
N GLY A 157 5.61 -32.64 2.19
CA GLY A 157 5.52 -31.48 1.30
C GLY A 157 4.43 -31.47 0.23
N TYR A 158 3.42 -32.35 0.28
CA TYR A 158 2.38 -32.39 -0.76
C TYR A 158 1.32 -31.27 -0.63
N HIS A 159 0.98 -30.83 0.58
CA HIS A 159 -0.16 -29.91 0.80
C HIS A 159 0.19 -28.59 1.50
N ASN A 160 1.47 -28.31 1.81
CA ASN A 160 1.85 -27.16 2.64
C ASN A 160 2.57 -26.04 1.86
N ASN A 161 2.45 -26.04 0.52
CA ASN A 161 3.06 -24.99 -0.27
C ASN A 161 2.08 -23.83 -0.39
N HIS A 162 2.31 -22.76 0.38
CA HIS A 162 1.55 -21.50 0.31
C HIS A 162 1.54 -20.91 -1.11
N ASN A 163 2.56 -21.23 -1.92
CA ASN A 163 2.62 -20.86 -3.33
C ASN A 163 1.47 -21.52 -4.13
N TYR A 164 1.05 -22.75 -3.79
CA TYR A 164 0.01 -23.48 -4.51
C TYR A 164 -1.38 -22.87 -4.32
N GLU A 165 -1.71 -22.48 -3.09
CA GLU A 165 -2.98 -21.82 -2.79
C GLU A 165 -3.12 -20.50 -3.55
N TYR A 166 -2.01 -19.76 -3.71
CA TYR A 166 -2.01 -18.48 -4.44
C TYR A 166 -2.29 -18.65 -5.94
N TRP A 167 -1.66 -19.63 -6.59
CA TRP A 167 -1.87 -19.88 -8.02
C TRP A 167 -3.23 -20.51 -8.35
N ASN A 168 -3.91 -21.07 -7.35
CA ASN A 168 -5.23 -21.67 -7.49
C ASN A 168 -6.38 -20.77 -6.99
N ALA A 169 -6.06 -19.59 -6.46
CA ALA A 169 -7.06 -18.59 -6.09
C ALA A 169 -7.87 -18.19 -7.33
N GLY A 170 -9.16 -18.51 -7.33
CA GLY A 170 -10.03 -18.30 -8.50
C GLY A 170 -10.50 -16.86 -8.65
N THR A 171 -10.47 -16.11 -7.55
CA THR A 171 -10.85 -14.69 -7.48
C THR A 171 -9.89 -13.92 -6.59
N TRP A 172 -9.90 -12.59 -6.72
CA TRP A 172 -9.17 -11.71 -5.81
C TRP A 172 -9.60 -11.85 -4.34
N GLU A 173 -10.84 -12.29 -4.09
CA GLU A 173 -11.33 -12.55 -2.72
C GLU A 173 -10.60 -13.71 -2.06
N ASP A 174 -10.29 -14.78 -2.81
CA ASP A 174 -9.54 -15.93 -2.29
C ASP A 174 -8.11 -15.51 -1.89
N VAL A 175 -7.46 -14.67 -2.71
CA VAL A 175 -6.14 -14.10 -2.38
C VAL A 175 -6.21 -13.23 -1.13
N ASN A 176 -7.28 -12.45 -0.95
CA ASN A 176 -7.45 -11.63 0.25
C ASN A 176 -7.60 -12.48 1.52
N ARG A 177 -8.35 -13.59 1.45
CA ARG A 177 -8.48 -14.52 2.58
C ARG A 177 -7.17 -15.17 2.96
N MET A 178 -6.32 -15.49 1.98
CA MET A 178 -4.97 -16.01 2.24
C MET A 178 -4.12 -14.98 2.98
N HIS A 179 -4.25 -13.69 2.64
CA HIS A 179 -3.52 -12.61 3.29
C HIS A 179 -3.89 -12.45 4.77
N ASP A 180 -5.16 -12.67 5.12
CA ASP A 180 -5.66 -12.66 6.50
C ASP A 180 -5.27 -13.93 7.29
N SER A 181 -5.07 -15.05 6.59
CA SER A 181 -4.79 -16.36 7.19
C SER A 181 -3.32 -16.58 7.53
N ASP A 182 -2.47 -15.56 7.36
CA ASP A 182 -1.02 -15.65 7.49
C ASP A 182 -0.59 -15.16 8.90
N PRO A 183 -0.56 -16.03 9.93
CA PRO A 183 -0.30 -15.63 11.33
C PRO A 183 1.15 -15.19 11.57
N ASP A 184 2.04 -15.36 10.59
CA ASP A 184 3.47 -15.08 10.69
C ASP A 184 3.82 -13.62 10.38
N LYS A 185 2.84 -12.81 9.96
CA LYS A 185 3.00 -11.34 9.83
C LYS A 185 2.82 -10.59 11.14
N LYS A 186 3.08 -11.24 12.28
CA LYS A 186 3.19 -10.54 13.56
C LYS A 186 4.42 -9.63 13.46
N LEU A 187 4.20 -8.31 13.59
CA LEU A 187 5.26 -7.32 13.60
C LEU A 187 6.39 -7.82 14.50
N SER A 188 7.53 -8.17 13.90
CA SER A 188 8.62 -8.73 14.68
C SER A 188 9.07 -7.67 15.68
N LEU A 189 9.29 -8.09 16.93
CA LEU A 189 9.75 -7.18 17.98
C LEU A 189 11.02 -6.43 17.56
N TRP A 190 11.88 -7.07 16.75
CA TRP A 190 13.06 -6.47 16.16
C TRP A 190 12.77 -5.33 15.18
N VAL A 191 11.74 -5.46 14.34
CA VAL A 191 11.31 -4.37 13.46
C VAL A 191 10.79 -3.20 14.29
N VAL A 192 10.00 -3.46 15.34
CA VAL A 192 9.52 -2.41 16.24
C VAL A 192 10.67 -1.71 16.96
N ILE A 193 11.66 -2.47 17.46
CA ILE A 193 12.87 -1.92 18.09
C ILE A 193 13.65 -1.06 17.08
N ALA A 194 13.82 -1.51 15.84
CA ALA A 194 14.51 -0.73 14.81
C ALA A 194 13.80 0.59 14.51
N TRP A 195 12.46 0.60 14.46
CA TRP A 195 11.66 1.80 14.29
C TRP A 195 11.81 2.77 15.47
N ILE A 196 11.78 2.26 16.71
CA ILE A 196 11.98 3.07 17.92
C ILE A 196 13.39 3.68 17.93
N CYS A 197 14.42 2.88 17.63
CA CYS A 197 15.80 3.36 17.52
C CYS A 197 15.93 4.45 16.44
N GLY A 198 15.30 4.27 15.27
CA GLY A 198 15.25 5.27 14.21
C GLY A 198 14.62 6.58 14.68
N LEU A 199 13.49 6.51 15.40
CA LEU A 199 12.81 7.68 15.94
C LEU A 199 13.67 8.43 16.97
N VAL A 200 14.37 7.71 17.86
CA VAL A 200 15.29 8.32 18.83
C VAL A 200 16.43 9.05 18.11
N VAL A 201 17.01 8.46 17.06
CA VAL A 201 18.05 9.13 16.26
C VAL A 201 17.52 10.39 15.59
N CYS A 202 16.30 10.36 15.03
CA CYS A 202 15.67 11.55 14.45
C CYS A 202 15.49 12.67 15.50
N VAL A 203 15.01 12.34 16.70
CA VAL A 203 14.85 13.32 17.78
C VAL A 203 16.21 13.91 18.18
N GLN A 204 17.25 13.10 18.32
CA GLN A 204 18.60 13.59 18.63
C GLN A 204 19.17 14.47 17.52
N CYS A 205 18.97 14.11 16.25
CA CYS A 205 19.35 14.95 15.11
C CYS A 205 18.63 16.31 15.14
N THR A 206 17.33 16.34 15.44
CA THR A 206 16.59 17.62 15.56
C THR A 206 17.13 18.48 16.71
N ALA A 207 17.48 17.88 17.85
CA ALA A 207 18.09 18.60 18.97
C ALA A 207 19.49 19.14 18.63
N LEU A 208 20.27 18.43 17.82
CA LEU A 208 21.58 18.92 17.35
C LEU A 208 21.42 20.10 16.38
N LEU A 209 20.46 20.02 15.46
CA LEU A 209 20.17 21.11 14.52
C LEU A 209 19.76 22.40 15.25
N THR A 210 18.89 22.31 16.26
CA THR A 210 18.49 23.49 17.05
C THR A 210 19.65 24.08 17.84
N ARG A 211 20.56 23.27 18.36
CA ARG A 211 21.77 23.77 19.06
C ARG A 211 22.75 24.49 18.13
N ILE A 212 22.88 24.02 16.89
CA ILE A 212 23.71 24.67 15.88
C ILE A 212 23.08 26.02 15.49
N GLU A 213 21.77 26.05 15.28
CA GLU A 213 21.01 27.27 15.00
C GLU A 213 21.16 28.31 16.13
N GLU A 214 20.99 27.89 17.39
CA GLU A 214 21.20 28.76 18.56
C GLU A 214 22.63 29.33 18.60
N THR A 215 23.64 28.55 18.21
CA THR A 215 25.04 28.99 18.24
C THR A 215 25.33 30.04 17.17
N LEU A 216 24.78 29.85 15.96
CA LEU A 216 24.93 30.80 14.86
C LEU A 216 24.16 32.09 15.11
N THR A 217 22.93 31.99 15.61
CA THR A 217 22.06 33.16 15.87
C THR A 217 22.57 34.01 17.03
N LYS A 218 23.09 33.41 18.11
CA LYS A 218 23.67 34.14 19.26
C LYS A 218 24.78 35.10 18.86
N GLY A 219 25.63 34.71 17.90
CA GLY A 219 26.70 35.58 17.40
C GLY A 219 26.15 36.86 16.76
N HIS A 220 25.15 36.73 15.89
CA HIS A 220 24.52 37.86 15.21
C HIS A 220 23.78 38.79 16.18
N LEU A 221 22.98 38.21 17.09
CA LEU A 221 22.28 38.97 18.12
C LEU A 221 23.22 39.77 19.01
N SER A 222 24.36 39.19 19.42
CA SER A 222 25.33 39.91 20.25
C SER A 222 25.94 41.12 19.54
N HIS A 223 26.12 41.04 18.22
CA HIS A 223 26.63 42.15 17.42
C HIS A 223 25.60 43.28 17.34
N ASP A 224 24.36 42.96 17.00
CA ASP A 224 23.27 43.93 16.91
C ASP A 224 23.01 44.63 18.25
N GLU A 225 23.09 43.89 19.38
CA GLU A 225 22.99 44.46 20.73
C GLU A 225 24.12 45.45 21.00
N THR A 226 25.37 45.09 20.67
CA THR A 226 26.52 45.99 20.87
C THR A 226 26.46 47.25 20.01
N GLU A 227 25.98 47.15 18.77
CA GLU A 227 25.76 48.31 17.90
C GLU A 227 24.67 49.22 18.45
N ASN A 228 23.57 48.65 18.91
CA ASN A 228 22.48 49.41 19.50
C ASN A 228 22.93 50.12 20.78
N ASP A 229 23.67 49.45 21.66
CA ASP A 229 24.23 50.06 22.88
C ASP A 229 25.20 51.20 22.55
N LEU A 230 26.04 51.04 21.52
CA LEU A 230 26.94 52.07 21.03
C LEU A 230 26.15 53.28 20.50
N ILE A 231 25.14 53.05 19.65
CA ILE A 231 24.26 54.09 19.11
C ILE A 231 23.57 54.83 20.26
N GLN A 232 23.01 54.10 21.22
CA GLN A 232 22.36 54.67 22.40
C GLN A 232 23.32 55.53 23.22
N ALA A 233 24.57 55.10 23.40
CA ALA A 233 25.59 55.90 24.06
C ALA A 233 25.89 57.19 23.27
N TYR A 234 26.00 57.11 21.94
CA TYR A 234 26.19 58.28 21.07
C TYR A 234 25.01 59.27 21.15
N VAL A 235 23.77 58.78 21.20
CA VAL A 235 22.58 59.62 21.35
C VAL A 235 22.23 59.91 22.82
N ASN A 236 23.12 59.58 23.77
CA ASN A 236 22.92 59.79 25.21
C ASN A 236 21.59 59.21 25.74
N TYR A 237 21.16 58.08 25.17
CA TYR A 237 19.89 57.40 25.40
C TYR A 237 18.66 58.29 25.10
N GLY A 238 18.77 59.22 24.14
CA GLY A 238 17.68 60.10 23.73
C GLY A 238 17.39 61.25 24.70
N LEU A 239 18.34 61.59 25.61
CA LEU A 239 18.21 62.75 26.48
C LEU A 239 19.14 63.89 26.04
N ASP A 240 18.60 65.11 26.12
CA ASP A 240 19.28 66.35 25.75
C ASP A 240 20.65 66.51 26.41
N THR A 241 21.59 67.10 25.66
CA THR A 241 22.97 67.41 26.08
C THR A 241 23.07 68.70 26.91
N ASP A 242 21.94 69.36 27.19
CA ASP A 242 21.91 70.60 27.95
C ASP A 242 22.43 70.41 29.38
N LYS A 243 23.15 71.42 29.88
CA LYS A 243 23.77 71.44 31.21
C LYS A 243 22.74 71.17 32.31
N TRP A 244 21.55 71.77 32.18
CA TRP A 244 20.47 71.63 33.16
C TRP A 244 19.80 70.26 33.11
N SER A 245 19.59 69.73 31.91
CA SER A 245 19.07 68.37 31.70
C SER A 245 20.01 67.32 32.28
N ARG A 246 21.35 67.51 32.13
CA ARG A 246 22.36 66.65 32.76
C ARG A 246 22.32 66.73 34.29
N LEU A 247 22.17 67.92 34.85
CA LEU A 247 22.07 68.11 36.30
C LEU A 247 20.81 67.44 36.88
N ARG A 248 19.65 67.60 36.23
CA ARG A 248 18.42 66.90 36.61
C ARG A 248 18.60 65.39 36.59
N ARG A 249 19.23 64.85 35.55
CA ARG A 249 19.49 63.41 35.42
C ARG A 249 20.39 62.89 36.54
N PHE A 250 21.46 63.62 36.87
CA PHE A 250 22.34 63.27 37.98
C PHE A 250 21.61 63.26 39.32
N LEU A 251 20.83 64.30 39.60
CA LEU A 251 20.03 64.40 40.82
C LEU A 251 19.00 63.27 40.89
N TRP A 252 18.33 62.97 39.77
CA TRP A 252 17.36 61.89 39.66
C TRP A 252 17.99 60.51 39.92
N PHE A 253 19.14 60.20 39.30
CA PHE A 253 19.86 58.94 39.55
C PHE A 253 20.34 58.82 41.00
N ARG A 254 20.81 59.93 41.59
CA ARG A 254 21.21 59.98 43.01
C ARG A 254 20.01 59.69 43.93
N THR A 255 18.86 60.30 43.67
CA THR A 255 17.65 60.07 44.49
C THR A 255 17.09 58.67 44.29
N TYR A 256 17.11 58.15 43.07
CA TYR A 256 16.67 56.81 42.76
C TYR A 256 17.54 55.73 43.44
N GLY A 257 18.84 55.96 43.57
CA GLY A 257 19.73 55.09 44.32
C GLY A 257 19.53 55.11 45.85
N MET A 258 19.05 56.23 46.40
CA MET A 258 18.86 56.43 47.84
C MET A 258 17.47 56.01 48.33
N TYR A 259 16.42 56.26 47.54
CA TYR A 259 15.04 56.09 47.94
C TYR A 259 14.31 55.16 46.97
N LYS A 260 13.64 54.15 47.53
CA LYS A 260 12.85 53.19 46.74
C LYS A 260 11.33 53.43 46.83
N SER A 261 10.88 54.19 47.83
CA SER A 261 9.47 54.53 48.01
C SER A 261 9.05 55.66 47.06
N LYS A 262 7.88 55.54 46.45
CA LYS A 262 7.35 56.53 45.50
C LYS A 262 7.14 57.90 46.15
N ASP A 263 6.61 57.94 47.37
CA ASP A 263 6.31 59.19 48.07
C ASP A 263 7.60 59.97 48.42
N ASP A 264 8.67 59.24 48.76
CA ASP A 264 9.98 59.85 49.03
C ASP A 264 10.65 60.33 47.74
N LEU A 265 10.51 59.57 46.65
CA LEU A 265 11.01 59.96 45.32
C LEU A 265 10.34 61.24 44.82
N ASP A 266 9.01 61.35 44.94
CA ASP A 266 8.25 62.52 44.51
C ASP A 266 8.59 63.76 45.35
N ARG A 267 8.79 63.59 46.66
CA ARG A 267 9.25 64.67 47.56
C ARG A 267 10.63 65.18 47.18
N GLU A 268 11.58 64.27 46.94
CA GLU A 268 12.95 64.65 46.56
C GLU A 268 13.03 65.19 45.13
N ALA A 269 12.18 64.72 44.21
CA ALA A 269 12.06 65.30 42.87
C ALA A 269 11.66 66.78 42.93
N GLN A 270 10.68 67.14 43.78
CA GLN A 270 10.29 68.54 43.98
C GLN A 270 11.42 69.39 44.58
N LYS A 271 12.21 68.84 45.52
CA LYS A 271 13.38 69.54 46.08
C LYS A 271 14.47 69.72 45.02
N ASN A 272 14.73 68.70 44.22
CA ASN A 272 15.71 68.73 43.14
C ASN A 272 15.36 69.78 42.09
N GLU A 273 14.10 69.89 41.68
CA GLU A 273 13.69 70.94 40.73
C GLU A 273 13.85 72.35 41.31
N LYS A 274 13.59 72.54 42.61
CA LYS A 274 13.85 73.84 43.28
C LYS A 274 15.33 74.20 43.26
N ILE A 275 16.22 73.25 43.54
CA ILE A 275 17.68 73.44 43.48
C ILE A 275 18.11 73.82 42.06
N VAL A 276 17.58 73.13 41.04
CA VAL A 276 17.88 73.42 39.63
C VAL A 276 17.41 74.83 39.25
N GLN A 277 16.21 75.24 39.68
CA GLN A 277 15.69 76.59 39.43
C GLN A 277 16.50 77.68 40.13
N GLU A 278 16.93 77.46 41.37
CA GLU A 278 17.76 78.41 42.12
C GLU A 278 19.14 78.58 41.49
N LEU A 279 19.76 77.48 41.04
CA LEU A 279 21.03 77.55 40.32
C LEU A 279 20.87 78.27 38.98
N LYS A 280 19.75 78.03 38.27
CA LYS A 280 19.45 78.71 37.01
C LYS A 280 19.24 80.21 37.20
N SER A 281 18.51 80.63 38.23
CA SER A 281 18.32 82.05 38.53
C SER A 281 19.62 82.73 38.96
N LYS A 282 20.47 82.06 39.73
CA LYS A 282 21.82 82.55 40.11
C LYS A 282 22.73 82.75 38.90
N GLU A 283 22.71 81.84 37.92
CA GLU A 283 23.48 81.99 36.68
C GLU A 283 22.96 83.14 35.81
N LEU A 284 21.64 83.35 35.74
CA LEU A 284 21.04 84.50 35.05
C LEU A 284 21.31 85.85 35.73
N SER A 285 21.51 85.85 37.06
CA SER A 285 21.79 87.07 37.83
C SER A 285 23.27 87.49 37.85
N ARG A 286 24.16 86.68 37.26
CA ARG A 286 25.60 86.88 37.22
C ARG A 286 26.03 87.39 35.84
#